data_AF-A0AAW8GYB4-F1
#
_entry.id   AF-A0AAW8GYB4-F1
#
_cell.length_a   1.000
_cell.length_b   1.000
_cell.length_c   1.000
_cell.angle_alpha   90.00
_cell.angle_beta   90.00
_cell.angle_gamma   90.00
#
_symmetry.space_group_name_H-M   'P 1'
#
loop_
_entity.id
_entity.type
_entity.pdbx_description
1 polymer ?
#
loop_
_entity_poly.entity_id
_entity_poly.type
_entity_poly.pdbx_seq_one_letter_code
_entity_poly.pdbx_strand_id
1 'polypeptide(L)'
;MAFQRAKYRQSGASLVEFMIASLVGSIALAIIGSVFLSNQRVALQRSQHIMLQQQMSMVMHQLKRDVLRAGYNGINNHSVIFSDQDDLLAVTETSIGYVYYTPHSSSGKFSHTLYRLDNGMLRYRQINCTQIIDYENFKCPEDEEEEEEEKNKSASFYSLFEPKQVRVTQFSVKRFPINGQAVQSAVISIDVSASLVANPAVAHSMQLHITQRNWQS
;
A
#
# COMPACT_ATOMS: atom_id res chain seq x y z
N MET A 1 19.50 -78.91 25.35
CA MET A 1 19.08 -77.84 24.42
C MET A 1 20.32 -77.12 23.91
N ALA A 2 20.64 -77.25 22.64
CA ALA A 2 21.80 -76.62 22.01
C ALA A 2 21.37 -75.36 21.24
N PHE A 3 21.90 -74.21 21.61
CA PHE A 3 21.75 -72.98 20.82
C PHE A 3 22.78 -73.00 19.68
N GLN A 4 22.32 -73.19 18.44
CA GLN A 4 23.15 -72.98 17.25
C GLN A 4 23.49 -71.49 17.13
N ARG A 5 24.77 -71.13 17.38
CA ARG A 5 25.29 -69.79 17.07
C ARG A 5 25.51 -69.67 15.57
N ALA A 6 24.65 -68.92 14.89
CA ALA A 6 24.92 -68.46 13.54
C ALA A 6 26.16 -67.54 13.53
N LYS A 7 27.24 -67.99 12.90
CA LYS A 7 28.47 -67.22 12.69
C LYS A 7 28.19 -66.21 11.57
N TYR A 8 27.87 -64.96 11.92
CA TYR A 8 27.79 -63.87 10.95
C TYR A 8 29.20 -63.62 10.38
N ARG A 9 29.40 -63.86 9.08
CA ARG A 9 30.59 -63.42 8.34
C ARG A 9 30.49 -61.90 8.17
N GLN A 10 31.24 -61.14 8.97
CA GLN A 10 31.47 -59.74 8.69
C GLN A 10 32.43 -59.61 7.51
N SER A 11 31.92 -59.22 6.35
CA SER A 11 32.73 -58.72 5.24
C SER A 11 33.12 -57.28 5.59
N GLY A 12 34.40 -57.02 5.81
CA GLY A 12 34.90 -55.65 5.97
C GLY A 12 34.67 -54.86 4.68
N ALA A 13 34.29 -53.59 4.79
CA ALA A 13 34.17 -52.70 3.64
C ALA A 13 35.57 -52.43 3.06
N SER A 14 35.69 -52.50 1.74
CA SER A 14 36.94 -52.16 1.05
C SER A 14 37.17 -50.65 1.10
N LEU A 15 38.43 -50.21 1.18
CA LEU A 15 38.80 -48.79 1.10
C LEU A 15 38.29 -48.15 -0.21
N VAL A 16 38.27 -48.92 -1.30
CA VAL A 16 37.73 -48.50 -2.60
C VAL A 16 36.21 -48.28 -2.54
N GLU A 17 35.47 -49.12 -1.80
CA GLU A 17 34.03 -48.92 -1.59
C GLU A 17 33.74 -47.65 -0.80
N PHE A 18 34.56 -47.32 0.20
CA PHE A 18 34.42 -46.08 0.97
C PHE A 18 34.70 -44.83 0.12
N MET A 19 35.68 -44.91 -0.78
CA MET A 19 35.97 -43.84 -1.74
C MET A 19 34.82 -43.65 -2.73
N ILE A 20 34.25 -44.74 -3.26
CA ILE A 20 33.10 -44.67 -4.17
C ILE A 20 31.86 -44.15 -3.44
N ALA A 21 31.58 -44.64 -2.23
CA ALA A 21 30.45 -44.21 -1.43
C ALA A 21 30.54 -42.72 -1.05
N SER A 22 31.73 -42.23 -0.68
CA SER A 22 31.93 -40.81 -0.39
C SER A 22 31.82 -39.92 -1.63
N LEU A 23 32.33 -40.39 -2.78
CA LEU A 23 32.14 -39.70 -4.06
C LEU A 23 30.65 -39.57 -4.42
N VAL A 24 29.91 -40.68 -4.40
CA VAL A 24 28.47 -40.69 -4.71
C VAL A 24 27.69 -39.84 -3.69
N GLY A 25 28.03 -39.94 -2.41
CA GLY A 25 27.43 -39.13 -1.34
C GLY A 25 27.66 -37.63 -1.55
N SER A 26 28.88 -37.22 -1.94
CA SER A 26 29.19 -35.82 -2.22
C SER A 26 28.42 -35.28 -3.42
N ILE A 27 28.29 -36.08 -4.49
CA ILE A 27 27.50 -35.72 -5.68
C ILE A 27 26.03 -35.55 -5.29
N ALA A 28 25.49 -36.49 -4.50
CA ALA A 28 24.10 -36.43 -4.04
C ALA A 28 23.85 -35.17 -3.19
N LEU A 29 24.74 -34.85 -2.24
CA LEU A 29 24.64 -33.65 -1.42
C LEU A 29 24.75 -32.36 -2.25
N ALA A 30 25.62 -32.33 -3.25
CA ALA A 30 25.77 -31.19 -4.14
C ALA A 30 24.47 -30.94 -4.94
N ILE A 31 23.86 -32.01 -5.47
CA ILE A 31 22.59 -31.91 -6.21
C ILE A 31 21.48 -31.41 -5.28
N ILE A 32 21.27 -32.06 -4.14
CA ILE A 32 20.21 -31.68 -3.18
C ILE A 32 20.42 -30.24 -2.70
N GLY A 33 21.65 -29.87 -2.36
CA GLY A 33 22.00 -28.52 -1.94
C GLY A 33 21.68 -27.48 -3.02
N SER A 34 22.07 -27.73 -4.27
CA SER A 34 21.81 -26.81 -5.38
C SER A 34 20.32 -26.60 -5.64
N VAL A 35 19.52 -27.69 -5.62
CA VAL A 35 18.06 -27.64 -5.80
C VAL A 35 17.41 -26.90 -4.64
N PHE A 36 17.84 -27.18 -3.40
CA PHE A 36 17.32 -26.51 -2.21
C PHE A 36 17.58 -25.00 -2.23
N LEU A 37 18.81 -24.58 -2.55
CA LEU A 37 19.14 -23.15 -2.68
C LEU A 37 18.33 -22.49 -3.81
N SER A 38 18.18 -23.18 -4.94
CA SER A 38 17.37 -22.69 -6.06
C SER A 38 15.92 -22.47 -5.65
N ASN A 39 15.31 -23.47 -5.00
CA ASN A 39 13.94 -23.39 -4.53
C ASN A 39 13.74 -22.28 -3.50
N GLN A 40 14.69 -22.08 -2.58
CA GLN A 40 14.63 -20.97 -1.62
C GLN A 40 14.66 -19.61 -2.30
N ARG A 41 15.52 -19.41 -3.31
CA ARG A 41 15.60 -18.15 -4.05
C ARG A 41 14.29 -17.83 -4.76
N VAL A 42 13.72 -18.82 -5.46
CA VAL A 42 12.43 -18.67 -6.15
C VAL A 42 11.30 -18.39 -5.16
N ALA A 43 11.27 -19.11 -4.04
CA ALA A 43 10.27 -18.88 -3.00
C ALA A 43 10.38 -17.48 -2.37
N LEU A 44 11.61 -17.01 -2.10
CA LEU A 44 11.87 -15.67 -1.58
C LEU A 44 11.40 -14.59 -2.56
N GLN A 45 11.76 -14.71 -3.84
CA GLN A 45 11.31 -13.77 -4.88
C GLN A 45 9.79 -13.73 -4.98
N ARG A 46 9.14 -14.89 -4.99
CA ARG A 46 7.68 -14.97 -5.02
C ARG A 46 7.04 -14.34 -3.77
N SER A 47 7.62 -14.55 -2.60
CA SER A 47 7.18 -13.92 -1.35
C SER A 47 7.27 -12.40 -1.43
N GLN A 48 8.37 -11.86 -1.98
CA GLN A 48 8.53 -10.41 -2.20
C GLN A 48 7.44 -9.84 -3.11
N HIS A 49 7.13 -10.51 -4.23
CA HIS A 49 6.04 -10.08 -5.11
C HIS A 49 4.69 -10.10 -4.41
N ILE A 50 4.36 -11.18 -3.69
CA ILE A 50 3.09 -11.31 -2.97
C ILE A 50 2.95 -10.22 -1.91
N MET A 51 4.01 -9.96 -1.13
CA MET A 51 4.02 -8.91 -0.11
C MET A 51 3.74 -7.53 -0.72
N LEU A 52 4.42 -7.16 -1.80
CA LEU A 52 4.20 -5.88 -2.49
C LEU A 52 2.76 -5.77 -3.00
N GLN A 53 2.24 -6.82 -3.64
CA GLN A 53 0.86 -6.86 -4.14
C GLN A 53 -0.17 -6.70 -3.01
N GLN A 54 0.03 -7.37 -1.88
CA GLN A 54 -0.86 -7.28 -0.72
C GLN A 54 -0.86 -5.87 -0.12
N GLN A 55 0.33 -5.29 0.10
CA GLN A 55 0.44 -3.92 0.63
C GLN A 55 -0.22 -2.90 -0.31
N MET A 56 0.06 -2.97 -1.62
CA MET A 56 -0.58 -2.09 -2.60
C MET A 56 -2.10 -2.27 -2.64
N SER A 57 -2.59 -3.52 -2.57
CA SER A 57 -4.02 -3.80 -2.54
C SER A 57 -4.70 -3.21 -1.30
N MET A 58 -4.08 -3.35 -0.12
CA MET A 58 -4.58 -2.73 1.12
C MET A 58 -4.70 -1.21 0.98
N VAL A 59 -3.66 -0.55 0.46
CA VAL A 59 -3.65 0.89 0.22
C VAL A 59 -4.72 1.29 -0.78
N MET A 60 -4.87 0.55 -1.89
CA MET A 60 -5.90 0.84 -2.89
C MET A 60 -7.32 0.64 -2.36
N HIS A 61 -7.54 -0.37 -1.53
CA HIS A 61 -8.82 -0.59 -0.87
C HIS A 61 -9.13 0.49 0.15
N GLN A 62 -8.14 0.94 0.91
CA GLN A 62 -8.28 2.07 1.83
C GLN A 62 -8.66 3.33 1.04
N LEU A 63 -7.83 3.72 0.06
CA LEU A 63 -8.06 4.86 -0.82
C LEU A 63 -9.46 4.83 -1.45
N LYS A 64 -9.89 3.66 -1.94
CA LYS A 64 -11.24 3.49 -2.50
C LYS A 64 -12.33 3.83 -1.48
N ARG A 65 -12.25 3.26 -0.27
CA ARG A 65 -13.26 3.50 0.78
C ARG A 65 -13.26 4.97 1.20
N ASP A 66 -12.08 5.53 1.30
CA ASP A 66 -11.82 6.90 1.72
C ASP A 66 -12.40 7.89 0.70
N VAL A 67 -12.11 7.73 -0.59
CA VAL A 67 -12.70 8.52 -1.69
C VAL A 67 -14.22 8.36 -1.77
N LEU A 68 -14.78 7.19 -1.47
CA LEU A 68 -16.25 7.00 -1.47
C LEU A 68 -16.99 7.77 -0.37
N ARG A 69 -16.28 8.25 0.66
CA ARG A 69 -16.87 9.09 1.72
C ARG A 69 -16.88 10.57 1.35
N ALA A 70 -16.18 10.94 0.28
CA ALA A 70 -16.03 12.30 -0.15
C ALA A 70 -17.38 12.98 -0.37
N GLY A 71 -17.44 14.24 -0.01
CA GLY A 71 -18.63 15.06 -0.08
C GLY A 71 -19.56 14.91 1.11
N TYR A 72 -19.63 13.74 1.75
CA TYR A 72 -20.73 13.38 2.67
C TYR A 72 -21.06 14.53 3.63
N ASN A 73 -22.31 14.99 3.57
CA ASN A 73 -22.82 16.05 4.43
C ASN A 73 -24.02 15.51 5.21
N GLY A 74 -23.90 15.47 6.53
CA GLY A 74 -24.96 15.00 7.42
C GLY A 74 -25.89 16.12 7.92
N ILE A 75 -25.66 17.37 7.52
CA ILE A 75 -26.43 18.54 7.99
C ILE A 75 -27.36 19.06 6.89
N ASN A 76 -26.84 19.21 5.67
CA ASN A 76 -27.53 19.84 4.55
C ASN A 76 -27.51 18.93 3.32
N ASN A 77 -28.41 19.22 2.37
CA ASN A 77 -28.61 18.43 1.16
C ASN A 77 -27.60 18.78 0.03
N HIS A 78 -26.48 19.44 0.38
CA HIS A 78 -25.39 19.77 -0.53
C HIS A 78 -24.10 19.09 -0.06
N SER A 79 -23.29 18.64 -1.00
CA SER A 79 -21.99 18.04 -0.69
C SER A 79 -21.02 19.06 -0.09
N VAL A 80 -20.17 18.62 0.84
CA VAL A 80 -19.05 19.41 1.36
C VAL A 80 -17.85 19.26 0.42
N ILE A 81 -17.31 20.37 -0.04
CA ILE A 81 -16.14 20.43 -0.92
C ILE A 81 -15.09 21.34 -0.27
N PHE A 82 -13.85 21.38 -0.78
CA PHE A 82 -12.88 22.38 -0.32
C PHE A 82 -13.34 23.79 -0.72
N SER A 83 -12.97 24.81 0.05
CA SER A 83 -13.45 26.19 -0.18
C SER A 83 -13.01 26.80 -1.51
N ASP A 84 -11.89 26.33 -2.05
CA ASP A 84 -11.25 26.78 -3.29
C ASP A 84 -11.48 25.84 -4.48
N GLN A 85 -12.40 24.87 -4.36
CA GLN A 85 -12.64 23.85 -5.39
C GLN A 85 -14.13 23.80 -5.77
N ASP A 86 -14.41 23.56 -7.05
CA ASP A 86 -15.78 23.44 -7.56
C ASP A 86 -16.30 21.99 -7.53
N ASP A 87 -15.44 21.04 -7.18
CA ASP A 87 -15.70 19.61 -7.27
C ASP A 87 -15.50 18.89 -5.94
N LEU A 88 -16.26 17.81 -5.75
CA LEU A 88 -16.23 16.99 -4.53
C LEU A 88 -14.89 16.29 -4.27
N LEU A 89 -14.08 16.11 -5.32
CA LEU A 89 -12.69 15.68 -5.21
C LEU A 89 -11.80 16.75 -5.82
N ALA A 90 -10.87 17.25 -5.01
CA ALA A 90 -9.78 18.09 -5.48
C ALA A 90 -8.71 17.18 -6.07
N VAL A 91 -8.45 17.30 -7.38
CA VAL A 91 -7.55 16.39 -8.10
C VAL A 91 -6.49 17.18 -8.84
N THR A 92 -5.26 16.71 -8.73
CA THR A 92 -4.11 17.10 -9.56
C THR A 92 -3.50 15.84 -10.16
N GLU A 93 -2.44 15.98 -10.97
CA GLU A 93 -1.79 14.80 -11.56
C GLU A 93 -1.26 13.81 -10.51
N THR A 94 -0.82 14.28 -9.35
CA THR A 94 -0.12 13.48 -8.32
C THR A 94 -0.73 13.63 -6.92
N SER A 95 -1.91 14.23 -6.81
CA SER A 95 -2.64 14.31 -5.54
C SER A 95 -4.16 14.30 -5.72
N ILE A 96 -4.82 13.77 -4.70
CA ILE A 96 -6.27 13.72 -4.58
C ILE A 96 -6.63 14.05 -3.14
N GLY A 97 -7.57 14.98 -2.97
CA GLY A 97 -8.14 15.33 -1.69
C GLY A 97 -9.65 15.34 -1.72
N TYR A 98 -10.24 15.25 -0.54
CA TYR A 98 -11.68 15.41 -0.36
C TYR A 98 -12.03 15.84 1.06
N VAL A 99 -13.29 16.26 1.23
CA VAL A 99 -13.85 16.67 2.52
C VAL A 99 -15.09 15.84 2.82
N TYR A 100 -15.34 15.56 4.10
CA TYR A 100 -16.61 14.98 4.55
C TYR A 100 -16.96 15.40 5.97
N TYR A 101 -18.25 15.39 6.28
CA TYR A 101 -18.78 15.78 7.58
C TYR A 101 -18.72 14.64 8.60
N THR A 102 -18.25 14.95 9.81
CA THR A 102 -18.15 14.04 10.95
C THR A 102 -18.82 14.63 12.19
N PRO A 103 -20.08 14.27 12.49
CA PRO A 103 -20.84 14.89 13.58
C PRO A 103 -20.28 14.60 14.98
N HIS A 104 -19.56 13.48 15.14
CA HIS A 104 -19.08 12.99 16.44
C HIS A 104 -17.62 13.34 16.74
N SER A 105 -16.97 14.14 15.91
CA SER A 105 -15.59 14.55 16.11
C SER A 105 -15.54 15.78 17.03
N SER A 106 -14.82 15.65 18.15
CA SER A 106 -14.63 16.73 19.12
C SER A 106 -13.63 17.80 18.66
N SER A 107 -12.79 17.48 17.66
CA SER A 107 -11.73 18.37 17.15
C SER A 107 -12.12 19.11 15.87
N GLY A 108 -13.36 18.96 15.39
CA GLY A 108 -13.79 19.59 14.14
C GLY A 108 -14.85 18.76 13.42
N LYS A 109 -15.84 19.43 12.85
CA LYS A 109 -16.98 18.81 12.19
C LYS A 109 -16.71 18.41 10.74
N PHE A 110 -15.63 18.92 10.15
CA PHE A 110 -15.23 18.61 8.77
C PHE A 110 -13.88 17.92 8.78
N SER A 111 -13.84 16.75 8.17
CA SER A 111 -12.63 15.97 8.00
C SER A 111 -12.11 16.12 6.58
N HIS A 112 -10.92 16.68 6.47
CA HIS A 112 -10.22 16.93 5.23
C HIS A 112 -9.15 15.84 5.06
N THR A 113 -9.08 15.23 3.90
CA THR A 113 -8.08 14.20 3.59
C THR A 113 -7.35 14.55 2.32
N LEU A 114 -6.02 14.35 2.32
CA LEU A 114 -5.15 14.57 1.18
C LEU A 114 -4.19 13.40 1.00
N TYR A 115 -4.17 12.85 -0.21
CA TYR A 115 -3.16 11.93 -0.70
C TYR A 115 -2.29 12.63 -1.70
N ARG A 116 -0.96 12.51 -1.57
CA ARG A 116 -0.01 13.12 -2.49
C ARG A 116 1.21 12.23 -2.66
N LEU A 117 1.72 12.12 -3.88
CA LEU A 117 3.05 11.57 -4.10
C LEU A 117 4.10 12.63 -3.80
N ASP A 118 4.99 12.32 -2.88
CA ASP A 118 6.08 13.20 -2.47
C ASP A 118 7.34 12.37 -2.24
N ASN A 119 8.42 12.71 -2.96
CA ASN A 119 9.73 12.05 -2.85
C ASN A 119 9.67 10.51 -2.97
N GLY A 120 8.85 9.99 -3.88
CA GLY A 120 8.68 8.55 -4.08
C GLY A 120 7.88 7.85 -2.99
N MET A 121 7.18 8.61 -2.14
CA MET A 121 6.30 8.10 -1.10
C MET A 121 4.87 8.58 -1.35
N LEU A 122 3.91 7.66 -1.32
CA LEU A 122 2.50 8.06 -1.28
C LEU A 122 2.17 8.46 0.17
N ARG A 123 1.99 9.75 0.35
CA ARG A 123 1.72 10.39 1.63
C ARG A 123 0.23 10.61 1.81
N TYR A 124 -0.20 10.56 3.07
CA TYR A 124 -1.56 10.73 3.53
C TYR A 124 -1.60 11.70 4.70
N ARG A 125 -2.55 12.63 4.68
CA ARG A 125 -2.85 13.48 5.82
C ARG A 125 -4.34 13.64 5.97
N GLN A 126 -4.80 13.59 7.22
CA GLN A 126 -6.17 13.86 7.59
C GLN A 126 -6.19 14.91 8.69
N ILE A 127 -7.00 15.95 8.51
CA ILE A 127 -7.14 17.04 9.47
C ILE A 127 -8.63 17.28 9.70
N ASN A 128 -9.04 17.38 10.94
CA ASN A 128 -10.39 17.77 11.30
C ASN A 128 -10.38 19.25 11.68
N CYS A 129 -11.25 20.05 11.07
CA CYS A 129 -11.40 21.47 11.37
C CYS A 129 -12.87 21.79 11.68
N THR A 130 -13.13 22.87 12.41
CA THR A 130 -14.52 23.37 12.58
C THR A 130 -15.08 24.00 11.31
N GLN A 131 -14.23 24.50 10.43
CA GLN A 131 -14.57 25.13 9.16
C GLN A 131 -14.00 24.34 7.97
N ILE A 132 -14.53 24.59 6.78
CA ILE A 132 -13.97 24.06 5.53
C ILE A 132 -12.69 24.84 5.21
N ILE A 133 -11.63 24.14 4.80
CA ILE A 133 -10.33 24.75 4.46
C ILE A 133 -10.05 24.67 2.95
N ASP A 134 -9.04 25.42 2.51
CA ASP A 134 -8.55 25.38 1.13
C ASP A 134 -7.70 24.13 0.88
N TYR A 135 -7.80 23.59 -0.34
CA TYR A 135 -7.00 22.48 -0.81
C TYR A 135 -5.51 22.85 -0.94
N GLU A 136 -5.20 24.05 -1.43
CA GLU A 136 -3.80 24.48 -1.62
C GLU A 136 -3.05 24.69 -0.29
N ASN A 137 -3.70 25.34 0.67
CA ASN A 137 -3.09 25.68 1.97
C ASN A 137 -3.18 24.53 3.00
N PHE A 138 -4.20 23.66 2.90
CA PHE A 138 -4.42 22.45 3.70
C PHE A 138 -4.00 22.56 5.20
N LYS A 139 -4.53 23.58 5.88
CA LYS A 139 -4.26 23.91 7.29
C LYS A 139 -5.55 24.41 7.97
N CYS A 140 -5.79 24.05 9.24
CA CYS A 140 -6.92 24.62 9.98
C CYS A 140 -6.57 26.03 10.47
N PRO A 141 -7.53 26.97 10.50
CA PRO A 141 -7.35 28.29 11.13
C PRO A 141 -7.04 28.21 12.63
N GLU A 142 -7.50 27.15 13.29
CA GLU A 142 -7.33 26.90 14.73
C GLU A 142 -5.88 26.51 15.09
N ASP A 143 -5.08 26.08 14.11
CA ASP A 143 -3.68 25.69 14.29
C ASP A 143 -2.71 26.90 14.38
N GLU A 144 -3.23 28.13 14.46
CA GLU A 144 -2.42 29.37 14.48
C GLU A 144 -2.06 29.88 15.90
N GLU A 145 -2.72 29.38 16.94
CA GLU A 145 -2.60 29.92 18.31
C GLU A 145 -1.74 29.08 19.28
N GLU A 146 -1.23 27.91 18.88
CA GLU A 146 -0.47 27.01 19.79
C GLU A 146 1.06 27.07 19.62
N GLU A 147 1.77 27.05 20.75
CA GLU A 147 3.24 27.15 20.88
C GLU A 147 4.00 26.07 20.10
N GLU A 148 5.21 26.39 19.64
CA GLU A 148 5.97 25.66 18.62
C GLU A 148 6.38 24.20 18.97
N GLU A 149 6.26 23.77 20.23
CA GLU A 149 6.75 22.46 20.67
C GLU A 149 5.76 21.29 20.43
N GLU A 150 4.44 21.56 20.30
CA GLU A 150 3.43 20.54 19.95
C GLU A 150 3.08 20.49 18.45
N LYS A 151 3.64 21.39 17.63
CA LYS A 151 3.47 21.43 16.16
C LYS A 151 3.81 20.11 15.45
N ASN A 152 4.67 19.28 16.03
CA ASN A 152 5.20 18.10 15.35
C ASN A 152 4.28 16.86 15.37
N LYS A 153 3.20 16.83 16.18
CA LYS A 153 2.30 15.65 16.23
C LYS A 153 1.12 15.72 15.26
N SER A 154 0.63 16.91 14.92
CA SER A 154 -0.58 17.10 14.08
C SER A 154 -0.30 17.62 12.66
N ALA A 155 0.93 18.05 12.37
CA ALA A 155 1.31 18.64 11.09
C ALA A 155 1.99 17.68 10.08
N SER A 156 2.16 16.41 10.42
CA SER A 156 2.98 15.50 9.62
C SER A 156 2.16 14.63 8.67
N PHE A 157 2.56 14.61 7.40
CA PHE A 157 2.07 13.63 6.44
C PHE A 157 2.60 12.24 6.79
N TYR A 158 1.72 11.25 6.84
CA TYR A 158 2.07 9.85 7.06
C TYR A 158 2.35 9.16 5.73
N SER A 159 3.30 8.22 5.73
CA SER A 159 3.54 7.38 4.56
C SER A 159 2.61 6.16 4.59
N LEU A 160 1.93 5.88 3.49
CA LEU A 160 1.06 4.69 3.38
C LEU A 160 1.83 3.39 3.19
N PHE A 161 3.12 3.50 2.89
CA PHE A 161 4.05 2.40 2.78
C PHE A 161 5.23 2.62 3.73
N GLU A 162 5.84 1.52 4.18
CA GLU A 162 7.09 1.58 4.94
C GLU A 162 8.21 2.12 4.03
N PRO A 163 8.80 3.31 4.32
CA PRO A 163 9.75 3.98 3.43
C PRO A 163 11.01 3.16 3.10
N LYS A 164 11.39 2.24 4.00
CA LYS A 164 12.54 1.36 3.80
C LYS A 164 12.24 0.11 2.98
N GLN A 165 10.96 -0.19 2.73
CA GLN A 165 10.53 -1.41 2.05
C GLN A 165 10.00 -1.12 0.65
N VAL A 166 9.13 -0.13 0.49
CA VAL A 166 8.42 0.14 -0.77
C VAL A 166 8.59 1.60 -1.16
N ARG A 167 8.90 1.82 -2.43
CA ARG A 167 8.96 3.13 -3.07
C ARG A 167 7.88 3.20 -4.15
N VAL A 168 7.09 4.26 -4.13
CA VAL A 168 6.10 4.56 -5.16
C VAL A 168 6.80 5.26 -6.31
N THR A 169 6.74 4.65 -7.49
CA THR A 169 7.37 5.17 -8.72
C THR A 169 6.40 6.04 -9.53
N GLN A 170 5.10 5.78 -9.41
CA GLN A 170 4.07 6.55 -10.08
C GLN A 170 2.81 6.59 -9.22
N PHE A 171 2.21 7.77 -9.15
CA PHE A 171 0.85 7.98 -8.67
C PHE A 171 0.21 8.98 -9.62
N SER A 172 -0.81 8.53 -10.35
CA SER A 172 -1.56 9.39 -11.26
C SER A 172 -3.02 9.37 -10.92
N VAL A 173 -3.62 10.54 -10.81
CA VAL A 173 -5.06 10.69 -10.63
C VAL A 173 -5.60 11.45 -11.83
N LYS A 174 -6.60 10.87 -12.48
CA LYS A 174 -7.27 11.45 -13.65
C LYS A 174 -8.76 11.46 -13.41
N ARG A 175 -9.40 12.57 -13.78
CA ARG A 175 -10.84 12.72 -13.71
C ARG A 175 -11.42 12.82 -15.11
N PHE A 176 -12.44 12.02 -15.37
CA PHE A 176 -13.17 11.98 -16.62
C PHE A 176 -14.61 12.40 -16.34
N PRO A 177 -15.02 13.63 -16.70
CA PRO A 177 -16.40 14.07 -16.53
C PRO A 177 -17.33 13.27 -17.44
N ILE A 178 -18.48 12.87 -16.91
CA ILE A 178 -19.58 12.23 -17.64
C ILE A 178 -20.72 13.24 -17.67
N ASN A 179 -20.89 13.88 -18.82
CA ASN A 179 -21.94 14.86 -19.04
C ASN A 179 -23.25 14.12 -19.40
N GLY A 180 -24.13 13.96 -18.42
CA GLY A 180 -25.53 13.57 -18.64
C GLY A 180 -26.45 14.80 -18.64
N GLN A 181 -27.59 14.73 -19.33
CA GLN A 181 -28.53 15.86 -19.48
C GLN A 181 -29.18 16.33 -18.15
N ALA A 182 -29.05 15.58 -17.06
CA ALA A 182 -29.65 15.92 -15.75
C ALA A 182 -28.75 15.62 -14.53
N VAL A 183 -27.60 14.95 -14.70
CA VAL A 183 -26.70 14.60 -13.60
C VAL A 183 -25.25 14.69 -14.10
N GLN A 184 -24.45 15.56 -13.49
CA GLN A 184 -23.00 15.55 -13.67
C GLN A 184 -22.43 14.38 -12.85
N SER A 185 -21.84 13.40 -13.50
CA SER A 185 -21.09 12.32 -12.84
C SER A 185 -19.64 12.39 -13.28
N ALA A 186 -18.72 11.79 -12.52
CA ALA A 186 -17.32 11.71 -12.93
C ALA A 186 -16.76 10.31 -12.65
N VAL A 187 -15.86 9.84 -13.51
CA VAL A 187 -15.03 8.67 -13.24
C VAL A 187 -13.65 9.16 -12.85
N ILE A 188 -13.18 8.72 -11.69
CA ILE A 188 -11.79 8.93 -11.27
C ILE A 188 -11.02 7.65 -11.56
N SER A 189 -9.93 7.80 -12.28
CA SER A 189 -8.91 6.77 -12.48
C SER A 189 -7.72 7.08 -11.61
N ILE A 190 -7.32 6.11 -10.81
CA ILE A 190 -6.17 6.20 -9.92
C ILE A 190 -5.20 5.09 -10.28
N ASP A 191 -4.00 5.47 -10.67
CA ASP A 191 -2.93 4.56 -11.07
C ASP A 191 -1.80 4.67 -10.04
N VAL A 192 -1.44 3.55 -9.40
CA VAL A 192 -0.31 3.46 -8.46
C VAL A 192 0.66 2.42 -8.97
N SER A 193 1.92 2.79 -9.12
CA SER A 193 3.03 1.86 -9.36
C SER A 193 4.07 1.98 -8.26
N ALA A 194 4.58 0.85 -7.81
CA ALA A 194 5.58 0.79 -6.75
C ALA A 194 6.59 -0.34 -6.97
N SER A 195 7.74 -0.22 -6.33
CA SER A 195 8.82 -1.22 -6.34
C SER A 195 9.39 -1.41 -4.95
N LEU A 196 10.00 -2.56 -4.69
CA LEU A 196 10.79 -2.75 -3.47
C LEU A 196 12.06 -1.89 -3.50
N VAL A 197 12.41 -1.31 -2.36
CA VAL A 197 13.65 -0.52 -2.21
C VAL A 197 14.87 -1.41 -2.36
N ALA A 198 14.87 -2.58 -1.70
CA ALA A 198 15.98 -3.52 -1.72
C ALA A 198 16.11 -4.32 -3.03
N ASN A 199 15.02 -4.43 -3.80
CA ASN A 199 15.00 -5.15 -5.08
C ASN A 199 14.05 -4.47 -6.08
N PRO A 200 14.52 -3.45 -6.82
CA PRO A 200 13.68 -2.68 -7.75
C PRO A 200 13.10 -3.49 -8.91
N ALA A 201 13.64 -4.68 -9.20
CA ALA A 201 13.07 -5.59 -10.20
C ALA A 201 11.71 -6.16 -9.77
N VAL A 202 11.45 -6.19 -8.45
CA VAL A 202 10.13 -6.51 -7.90
C VAL A 202 9.31 -5.21 -7.91
N ALA A 203 8.56 -5.03 -9.00
CA ALA A 203 7.64 -3.91 -9.19
C ALA A 203 6.22 -4.42 -9.45
N HIS A 204 5.24 -3.59 -9.11
CA HIS A 204 3.84 -3.87 -9.36
C HIS A 204 3.07 -2.56 -9.59
N SER A 205 1.98 -2.66 -10.37
CA SER A 205 1.12 -1.54 -10.73
C SER A 205 -0.33 -1.96 -10.53
N MET A 206 -1.13 -1.06 -9.97
CA MET A 206 -2.56 -1.25 -9.76
C MET A 206 -3.31 -0.02 -10.26
N GLN A 207 -4.47 -0.26 -10.84
CA GLN A 207 -5.39 0.77 -11.31
C GLN A 207 -6.74 0.61 -10.61
N LEU A 208 -7.34 1.73 -10.25
CA LEU A 208 -8.66 1.80 -9.64
C LEU A 208 -9.52 2.81 -10.38
N HIS A 209 -10.70 2.36 -10.82
CA HIS A 209 -11.73 3.22 -11.35
C HIS A 209 -12.86 3.38 -10.34
N ILE A 210 -13.19 4.61 -10.01
CA ILE A 210 -14.26 4.97 -9.09
C ILE A 210 -15.26 5.84 -9.85
N THR A 211 -16.51 5.39 -9.91
CA THR A 211 -17.62 6.23 -10.38
C THR A 211 -18.10 7.08 -9.21
N GLN A 212 -17.92 8.38 -9.32
CA GLN A 212 -18.50 9.36 -8.41
C GLN A 212 -19.84 9.82 -8.98
N ARG A 213 -20.92 9.55 -8.24
CA ARG A 213 -22.22 10.20 -8.50
C ARG A 213 -22.21 11.50 -7.71
N ASN A 214 -22.45 12.65 -8.35
CA ASN A 214 -22.83 13.84 -7.59
C ASN A 214 -24.14 13.51 -6.89
N TRP A 215 -24.07 13.32 -5.58
CA TRP A 215 -25.22 12.84 -4.82
C TRP A 215 -26.17 13.95 -4.41
N GLN A 216 -25.94 15.21 -4.81
CA GLN A 216 -26.92 16.29 -4.98
C GLN A 216 -26.19 17.57 -5.43
N SER A 217 -26.59 18.15 -6.57
CA SER A 217 -26.34 19.58 -6.85
C SER A 217 -27.28 20.41 -5.99
#